data_AF-A0A7C3FYA9-F1
#
_entry.id   AF-A0A7C3FYA9-F1
#
_cell.length_a   1.000
_cell.length_b   1.000
_cell.length_c   1.000
_cell.angle_alpha   90.00
_cell.angle_beta   90.00
_cell.angle_gamma   90.00
#
_symmetry.space_group_name_H-M   'P 1'
#
loop_
_entity.id
_entity.type
_entity.pdbx_description
1 polymer ?
#
loop_
_entity_poly.entity_id
_entity_poly.type
_entity_poly.pdbx_seq_one_letter_code
_entity_poly.pdbx_strand_id
1 'polypeptide(L)'
;MSYRTLLIHNPTAGPWDKRRRLKQLATNLGNHGWTTEIVETQQIGDATELARQAREAGFKLVLVAGGDGTINEAVNGLVGTETALGIIPVGTGNILARQMRMPGLSMSLPFTNLEVEDALISSRYQRVDVGQVQDRYFLSWAGIGLDAEVTSRMEPRPKYIKFLRILPYALAVATVATDFRGVKTRITVENRTFNTRTVLIVVSNIQHYAAFNMARHAYMDDGMLDIFIFKGLGLGYIFRHLFHIFSGRHLQDPAVIQILARQMHIVTTPTVVMQLDGEPCLETPATISLAPGALRLLVPPQAPRDLFSKPPEELPKL
;
A
#
# COMPACT_ATOMS: atom_id res chain seq x y z
N MET A 1 12.21 27.35 12.69
CA MET A 1 10.75 27.28 12.46
C MET A 1 10.28 25.94 13.03
N SER A 2 9.14 25.88 13.73
CA SER A 2 8.65 24.60 14.27
C SER A 2 7.78 23.90 13.22
N TYR A 3 8.10 22.65 12.90
CA TYR A 3 7.24 21.79 12.07
C TYR A 3 6.18 21.14 12.95
N ARG A 4 4.91 21.56 12.79
CA ARG A 4 3.78 20.89 13.45
C ARG A 4 3.52 19.55 12.78
N THR A 5 3.65 18.51 13.58
CA THR A 5 3.55 17.11 13.16
C THR A 5 2.53 16.39 14.02
N LEU A 6 1.60 15.64 13.41
CA LEU A 6 0.73 14.70 14.11
C LEU A 6 1.29 13.29 13.88
N LEU A 7 1.55 12.55 14.95
CA LEU A 7 1.93 11.14 14.92
C LEU A 7 0.72 10.30 15.32
N ILE A 8 0.12 9.66 14.32
CA ILE A 8 -0.97 8.70 14.50
C ILE A 8 -0.36 7.33 14.80
N HIS A 9 -0.71 6.74 15.94
CA HIS A 9 -0.23 5.42 16.35
C HIS A 9 -1.37 4.41 16.40
N ASN A 10 -1.22 3.28 15.70
CA ASN A 10 -2.08 2.13 15.92
C ASN A 10 -1.47 1.20 16.99
N PRO A 11 -2.03 1.16 18.22
CA PRO A 11 -1.47 0.35 19.32
C PRO A 11 -1.62 -1.16 19.08
N THR A 12 -2.47 -1.58 18.13
CA THR A 12 -2.70 -2.99 17.79
C THR A 12 -1.84 -3.48 16.61
N ALA A 13 -1.10 -2.58 15.95
CA ALA A 13 -0.22 -2.91 14.84
C ALA A 13 1.06 -3.57 15.36
N GLY A 14 1.42 -4.74 14.82
CA GLY A 14 2.65 -5.48 15.13
C GLY A 14 2.68 -6.19 16.50
N PRO A 15 3.82 -6.79 16.89
CA PRO A 15 3.85 -7.81 17.94
C PRO A 15 4.12 -7.32 19.38
N TRP A 16 4.35 -6.02 19.59
CA TRP A 16 4.75 -5.46 20.89
C TRP A 16 4.26 -4.02 21.08
N ASP A 17 4.32 -3.47 22.30
CA ASP A 17 3.92 -2.08 22.60
C ASP A 17 5.03 -1.08 22.23
N LYS A 18 4.73 -0.13 21.32
CA LYS A 18 5.68 0.86 20.81
C LYS A 18 5.62 2.21 21.52
N ARG A 19 4.69 2.44 22.45
CA ARG A 19 4.43 3.76 23.06
C ARG A 19 5.70 4.43 23.60
N ARG A 20 6.52 3.68 24.34
CA ARG A 20 7.79 4.19 24.88
C ARG A 20 8.74 4.65 23.77
N ARG A 21 8.88 3.85 22.72
CA ARG A 21 9.78 4.14 21.59
C ARG A 21 9.28 5.33 20.76
N LEU A 22 7.97 5.44 20.56
CA LEU A 22 7.35 6.56 19.85
C LEU A 22 7.45 7.87 20.65
N LYS A 23 7.27 7.82 21.97
CA LYS A 23 7.52 8.99 22.84
C LYS A 23 8.97 9.46 22.75
N GLN A 24 9.93 8.53 22.83
CA GLN A 24 11.36 8.85 22.66
C GLN A 24 11.64 9.45 21.28
N LEU A 25 11.09 8.86 20.21
CA LEU A 25 11.25 9.38 18.85
C LEU A 25 10.67 10.80 18.73
N ALA A 26 9.48 11.07 19.26
CA ALA A 26 8.87 12.40 19.25
C ALA A 26 9.71 13.43 20.02
N THR A 27 10.27 13.05 21.18
CA THR A 27 11.22 13.90 21.92
C THR A 27 12.45 14.20 21.09
N ASN A 28 13.05 13.20 20.45
CA ASN A 28 14.24 13.37 19.64
C ASN A 28 14.00 14.26 18.42
N LEU A 29 12.89 14.06 17.70
CA LEU A 29 12.46 14.93 16.60
C LEU A 29 12.28 16.39 17.06
N GLY A 30 11.92 16.60 18.33
CA GLY A 30 11.90 17.93 18.97
C GLY A 30 13.24 18.66 18.94
N ASN A 31 14.35 17.94 19.07
CA ASN A 31 15.70 18.52 18.96
C ASN A 31 16.02 18.99 17.54
N HIS A 32 15.27 18.50 16.55
CA HIS A 32 15.33 18.90 15.14
C HIS A 32 14.22 19.89 14.75
N GLY A 33 13.55 20.51 15.74
CA GLY A 33 12.55 21.55 15.50
C GLY A 33 11.14 21.03 15.19
N TRP A 34 10.85 19.75 15.42
CA TRP A 34 9.51 19.20 15.18
C TRP A 34 8.67 19.28 16.46
N THR A 35 7.49 19.86 16.38
CA THR A 35 6.49 19.79 17.46
C THR A 35 5.52 18.66 17.14
N THR A 36 5.76 17.51 17.77
CA THR A 36 5.05 16.25 17.48
C THR A 36 3.99 15.96 18.53
N GLU A 37 2.73 15.94 18.13
CA GLU A 37 1.60 15.44 18.92
C GLU A 37 1.39 13.95 18.64
N ILE A 38 1.19 13.12 19.66
CA ILE A 38 0.93 11.68 19.47
C ILE A 38 -0.52 11.38 19.80
N VAL A 39 -1.25 10.76 18.87
CA VAL A 39 -2.64 10.32 19.06
C VAL A 39 -2.77 8.85 18.68
N GLU A 40 -3.47 8.07 19.52
CA GLU A 40 -3.71 6.65 19.28
C GLU A 40 -5.04 6.42 18.58
N THR A 41 -5.07 5.52 17.59
CA THR A 41 -6.32 5.01 17.01
C THR A 41 -6.99 4.06 17.99
N GLN A 42 -8.31 4.10 18.07
CA GLN A 42 -9.15 3.24 18.89
C GLN A 42 -9.90 2.20 18.06
N GLN A 43 -10.25 2.54 16.82
CA GLN A 43 -11.01 1.70 15.90
C GLN A 43 -10.59 1.91 14.43
N ILE A 44 -11.11 1.06 13.55
CA ILE A 44 -10.95 1.18 12.10
C ILE A 44 -11.55 2.51 11.63
N GLY A 45 -10.85 3.22 10.77
CA GLY A 45 -11.24 4.52 10.22
C GLY A 45 -10.71 5.71 11.01
N ASP A 46 -10.23 5.52 12.25
CA ASP A 46 -9.72 6.62 13.06
C ASP A 46 -8.50 7.29 12.42
N ALA A 47 -7.60 6.55 11.76
CA ALA A 47 -6.44 7.17 11.13
C ALA A 47 -6.85 8.05 9.93
N THR A 48 -7.95 7.72 9.25
CA THR A 48 -8.54 8.56 8.20
C THR A 48 -9.01 9.89 8.79
N GLU A 49 -9.81 9.82 9.85
CA GLU A 49 -10.40 10.99 10.48
C GLU A 49 -9.35 11.87 11.16
N LEU A 50 -8.39 11.28 11.88
CA LEU A 50 -7.28 12.01 12.50
C LEU A 50 -6.40 12.70 11.45
N ALA A 51 -6.11 12.05 10.33
CA ALA A 51 -5.35 12.67 9.24
C ALA A 51 -6.14 13.82 8.58
N ARG A 52 -7.46 13.65 8.41
CA ARG A 52 -8.37 14.69 7.91
C ARG A 52 -8.41 15.91 8.85
N GLN A 53 -8.48 15.68 10.17
CA GLN A 53 -8.42 16.75 11.17
C GLN A 53 -7.06 17.46 11.16
N ALA A 54 -5.96 16.71 11.01
CA ALA A 54 -4.62 17.27 10.96
C ALA A 54 -4.44 18.23 9.78
N ARG A 55 -4.88 17.84 8.57
CA ARG A 55 -4.80 18.73 7.40
C ARG A 55 -5.64 20.00 7.59
N GLU A 56 -6.82 19.89 8.21
CA GLU A 56 -7.73 21.01 8.46
C GLU A 56 -7.17 21.96 9.52
N ALA A 57 -6.48 21.42 10.53
CA ALA A 57 -5.76 22.17 11.55
C ALA A 57 -4.39 22.73 11.08
N GLY A 58 -4.07 22.56 9.78
CA GLY A 58 -2.89 23.14 9.14
C GLY A 58 -1.57 22.42 9.44
N PHE A 59 -1.61 21.16 9.91
CA PHE A 59 -0.40 20.35 10.08
C PHE A 59 0.30 20.16 8.74
N LYS A 60 1.63 20.25 8.73
CA LYS A 60 2.43 20.08 7.51
C LYS A 60 2.81 18.62 7.28
N LEU A 61 2.81 17.83 8.34
CA LEU A 61 3.21 16.43 8.32
C LEU A 61 2.31 15.60 9.24
N VAL A 62 1.87 14.46 8.73
CA VAL A 62 1.26 13.38 9.50
C VAL A 62 2.20 12.18 9.43
N LEU A 63 2.73 11.76 10.58
CA LEU A 63 3.47 10.51 10.73
C LEU A 63 2.50 9.39 11.11
N VAL A 64 2.62 8.23 10.47
CA VAL A 64 1.82 7.05 10.79
C VAL A 64 2.70 5.93 11.32
N ALA A 65 2.58 5.65 12.61
CA ALA A 65 3.13 4.47 13.25
C ALA A 65 2.10 3.33 13.22
N GLY A 66 2.00 2.66 12.08
CA GLY A 66 1.07 1.55 11.85
C GLY A 66 1.58 0.48 10.89
N GLY A 67 0.64 -0.37 10.43
CA GLY A 67 0.84 -1.28 9.30
C GLY A 67 0.14 -0.78 8.03
N ASP A 68 0.09 -1.61 7.00
CA ASP A 68 -0.41 -1.22 5.66
C ASP A 68 -1.84 -0.64 5.68
N GLY A 69 -2.78 -1.24 6.44
CA GLY A 69 -4.15 -0.71 6.56
C GLY A 69 -4.22 0.67 7.24
N THR A 70 -3.46 0.89 8.33
CA THR A 70 -3.40 2.21 8.99
C THR A 70 -2.76 3.27 8.10
N ILE A 71 -1.79 2.87 7.27
CA ILE A 71 -1.20 3.75 6.26
C ILE A 71 -2.25 4.10 5.19
N ASN A 72 -3.02 3.12 4.70
CA ASN A 72 -4.09 3.36 3.73
C ASN A 72 -5.21 4.26 4.28
N GLU A 73 -5.62 4.08 5.53
CA GLU A 73 -6.56 4.99 6.20
C GLU A 73 -6.05 6.44 6.19
N ALA A 74 -4.79 6.66 6.60
CA ALA A 74 -4.20 8.00 6.59
C ALA A 74 -4.09 8.57 5.16
N VAL A 75 -3.79 7.74 4.15
CA VAL A 75 -3.82 8.15 2.74
C VAL A 75 -5.19 8.70 2.37
N ASN A 76 -6.27 7.99 2.70
CA ASN A 76 -7.64 8.44 2.40
C ASN A 76 -8.00 9.77 3.10
N GLY A 77 -7.36 10.10 4.23
CA GLY A 77 -7.50 11.40 4.90
C GLY A 77 -6.67 12.54 4.29
N LEU A 78 -5.61 12.23 3.52
CA LEU A 78 -4.59 13.20 3.07
C LEU A 78 -4.56 13.42 1.55
N VAL A 79 -5.19 12.55 0.75
CA VAL A 79 -5.24 12.70 -0.70
C VAL A 79 -5.84 14.06 -1.09
N GLY A 80 -5.21 14.72 -2.08
CA GLY A 80 -5.58 16.03 -2.59
C GLY A 80 -5.11 17.21 -1.73
N THR A 81 -4.19 16.98 -0.79
CA THR A 81 -3.79 17.99 0.20
C THR A 81 -2.29 18.27 0.17
N GLU A 82 -1.90 19.35 0.86
CA GLU A 82 -0.50 19.74 1.04
C GLU A 82 0.12 19.13 2.31
N THR A 83 -0.64 18.39 3.11
CA THR A 83 -0.10 17.73 4.31
C THR A 83 0.62 16.45 3.90
N ALA A 84 1.90 16.35 4.22
CA ALA A 84 2.70 15.19 3.87
C ALA A 84 2.38 13.98 4.76
N LEU A 85 2.52 12.78 4.21
CA LEU A 85 2.49 11.52 4.92
C LEU A 85 3.91 11.01 5.17
N GLY A 86 4.27 10.69 6.41
CA GLY A 86 5.48 9.94 6.76
C GLY A 86 5.12 8.61 7.42
N ILE A 87 5.94 7.58 7.21
CA ILE A 87 5.64 6.21 7.63
C ILE A 87 6.66 5.74 8.66
N ILE A 88 6.18 5.24 9.79
CA ILE A 88 6.98 4.54 10.81
C ILE A 88 6.51 3.07 10.82
N PRO A 89 7.26 2.14 10.21
CA PRO A 89 6.77 0.79 9.99
C PRO A 89 6.78 -0.01 11.30
N VAL A 90 5.60 -0.19 11.90
CA VAL A 90 5.40 -0.99 13.13
C VAL A 90 4.44 -2.16 12.94
N GLY A 91 3.86 -2.33 11.75
CA GLY A 91 3.03 -3.48 11.37
C GLY A 91 3.83 -4.71 10.94
N THR A 92 3.13 -5.74 10.44
CA THR A 92 3.74 -7.01 10.02
C THR A 92 4.19 -7.01 8.55
N GLY A 93 3.39 -6.41 7.65
CA GLY A 93 3.66 -6.37 6.20
C GLY A 93 4.60 -5.22 5.85
N ASN A 94 4.14 -3.99 6.08
CA ASN A 94 4.83 -2.71 5.85
C ASN A 94 5.43 -2.65 4.44
N ILE A 95 4.63 -2.98 3.44
CA ILE A 95 5.09 -3.29 2.08
C ILE A 95 5.75 -2.05 1.46
N LEU A 96 5.07 -0.91 1.48
CA LEU A 96 5.64 0.35 0.97
C LEU A 96 6.87 0.79 1.77
N ALA A 97 6.82 0.70 3.10
CA ALA A 97 7.96 1.08 3.94
C ALA A 97 9.20 0.22 3.66
N ARG A 98 9.01 -1.10 3.43
CA ARG A 98 10.06 -2.02 3.02
C ARG A 98 10.60 -1.68 1.63
N GLN A 99 9.73 -1.32 0.69
CA GLN A 99 10.13 -0.86 -0.65
C GLN A 99 11.03 0.38 -0.57
N MET A 100 10.63 1.36 0.26
CA MET A 100 11.40 2.58 0.51
C MET A 100 12.61 2.37 1.41
N ARG A 101 12.85 1.14 1.91
CA ARG A 101 13.91 0.82 2.87
C ARG A 101 13.86 1.70 4.13
N MET A 102 12.66 2.05 4.57
CA MET A 102 12.46 2.80 5.81
C MET A 102 12.86 1.91 7.00
N PRO A 103 13.76 2.38 7.89
CA PRO A 103 14.09 1.66 9.11
C PRO A 103 12.85 1.39 9.96
N GLY A 104 12.83 0.26 10.66
CA GLY A 104 11.75 -0.11 11.55
C GLY A 104 12.16 -0.04 13.01
N LEU A 105 11.20 0.21 13.88
CA LEU A 105 11.43 0.17 15.32
C LEU A 105 11.64 -1.27 15.79
N SER A 106 12.58 -1.46 16.72
CA SER A 106 12.84 -2.74 17.35
C SER A 106 12.72 -2.63 18.88
N MET A 107 12.15 -3.68 19.50
CA MET A 107 12.13 -3.79 20.95
C MET A 107 13.56 -3.95 21.49
N SER A 108 14.33 -4.88 20.91
CA SER A 108 15.62 -5.34 21.41
C SER A 108 16.81 -4.50 20.94
N LEU A 109 16.67 -3.75 19.85
CA LEU A 109 17.75 -2.95 19.27
C LEU A 109 17.49 -1.45 19.52
N PRO A 110 18.10 -0.84 20.55
CA PRO A 110 17.82 0.55 20.91
C PRO A 110 18.24 1.56 19.84
N PHE A 111 19.24 1.24 19.02
CA PHE A 111 19.74 2.11 17.95
C PHE A 111 18.71 2.33 16.83
N THR A 112 17.69 1.48 16.71
CA THR A 112 16.64 1.62 15.68
C THR A 112 15.82 2.91 15.79
N ASN A 113 15.72 3.50 17.00
CA ASN A 113 15.10 4.83 17.14
C ASN A 113 15.90 5.91 16.42
N LEU A 114 17.23 5.88 16.53
CA LEU A 114 18.13 6.83 15.87
C LEU A 114 18.09 6.63 14.35
N GLU A 115 18.06 5.37 13.87
CA GLU A 115 17.94 5.10 12.44
C GLU A 115 16.62 5.63 11.84
N VAL A 116 15.51 5.44 12.55
CA VAL A 116 14.20 5.99 12.14
C VAL A 116 14.21 7.50 12.17
N GLU A 117 14.76 8.10 13.23
CA GLU A 117 14.93 9.54 13.37
C GLU A 117 15.75 10.12 12.21
N ASP A 118 16.96 9.61 11.98
CA ASP A 118 17.86 10.02 10.90
C ASP A 118 17.19 9.92 9.54
N ALA A 119 16.44 8.85 9.30
CA ALA A 119 15.67 8.66 8.07
C ALA A 119 14.56 9.71 7.91
N LEU A 120 13.83 10.05 8.98
CA LEU A 120 12.76 11.05 8.94
C LEU A 120 13.28 12.47 8.72
N ILE A 121 14.32 12.88 9.47
CA ILE A 121 14.86 14.24 9.37
C ILE A 121 15.60 14.47 8.03
N SER A 122 16.19 13.41 7.47
CA SER A 122 16.92 13.46 6.19
C SER A 122 16.03 13.14 4.99
N SER A 123 14.72 12.97 5.21
CA SER A 123 13.79 12.67 4.14
C SER A 123 13.57 13.85 3.21
N ARG A 124 13.13 13.53 1.99
CA ARG A 124 12.67 14.50 1.00
C ARG A 124 11.18 14.35 0.78
N TYR A 125 10.55 15.39 0.26
CA TYR A 125 9.16 15.31 -0.18
C TYR A 125 9.09 14.82 -1.62
N GLN A 126 8.13 13.93 -1.88
CA GLN A 126 7.81 13.46 -3.21
C GLN A 126 6.30 13.48 -3.40
N ARG A 127 5.83 14.05 -4.51
CA ARG A 127 4.45 13.85 -4.94
C ARG A 127 4.33 12.49 -5.60
N VAL A 128 3.40 11.69 -5.12
CA VAL A 128 3.10 10.36 -5.65
C VAL A 128 1.66 10.33 -6.13
N ASP A 129 1.45 9.54 -7.16
CA ASP A 129 0.15 9.18 -7.68
C ASP A 129 -0.52 8.19 -6.72
N VAL A 130 -1.85 8.19 -6.72
CA VAL A 130 -2.66 7.30 -5.88
C VAL A 130 -3.75 6.69 -6.74
N GLY A 131 -3.97 5.39 -6.61
CA GLY A 131 -5.08 4.72 -7.28
C GLY A 131 -6.41 5.00 -6.58
N GLN A 132 -7.50 5.03 -7.33
CA GLN A 132 -8.83 5.36 -6.85
C GLN A 132 -9.86 4.39 -7.43
N VAL A 133 -10.81 3.97 -6.59
CA VAL A 133 -12.01 3.24 -6.99
C VAL A 133 -13.19 3.86 -6.25
N GLN A 134 -14.11 4.45 -7.01
CA GLN A 134 -15.17 5.30 -6.44
C GLN A 134 -14.57 6.37 -5.51
N ASP A 135 -14.98 6.42 -4.24
CA ASP A 135 -14.50 7.40 -3.26
C ASP A 135 -13.34 6.89 -2.39
N ARG A 136 -12.80 5.69 -2.67
CA ARG A 136 -11.70 5.08 -1.91
C ARG A 136 -10.40 5.06 -2.69
N TYR A 137 -9.30 5.29 -1.97
CA TYR A 137 -7.96 5.36 -2.50
C TYR A 137 -7.09 4.18 -2.07
N PHE A 138 -6.15 3.78 -2.92
CA PHE A 138 -5.10 2.81 -2.65
C PHE A 138 -3.74 3.35 -3.07
N LEU A 139 -2.73 3.11 -2.25
CA LEU A 139 -1.37 3.56 -2.49
C LEU A 139 -0.50 2.45 -3.09
N SER A 140 -0.78 1.18 -2.77
CA SER A 140 0.04 0.04 -3.16
C SER A 140 -0.55 -0.68 -4.37
N TRP A 141 -1.67 -1.38 -4.21
CA TRP A 141 -2.35 -2.06 -5.33
C TRP A 141 -3.82 -2.34 -5.05
N ALA A 142 -4.58 -2.49 -6.14
CA ALA A 142 -5.92 -3.08 -6.14
C ALA A 142 -5.87 -4.49 -6.75
N GLY A 143 -6.68 -5.40 -6.22
CA GLY A 143 -6.71 -6.82 -6.62
C GLY A 143 -8.13 -7.31 -6.89
N ILE A 144 -8.27 -8.14 -7.91
CA ILE A 144 -9.56 -8.69 -8.36
C ILE A 144 -9.40 -10.17 -8.70
N GLY A 145 -10.40 -10.98 -8.34
CA GLY A 145 -10.36 -12.43 -8.52
C GLY A 145 -9.66 -13.11 -7.34
N LEU A 146 -8.67 -13.96 -7.62
CA LEU A 146 -8.00 -14.77 -6.59
C LEU A 146 -7.50 -13.95 -5.39
N ASP A 147 -6.94 -12.76 -5.62
CA ASP A 147 -6.39 -11.90 -4.55
C ASP A 147 -7.47 -11.32 -3.63
N ALA A 148 -8.61 -10.92 -4.19
CA ALA A 148 -9.73 -10.41 -3.40
C ALA A 148 -10.47 -11.52 -2.64
N GLU A 149 -10.61 -12.70 -3.23
CA GLU A 149 -11.21 -13.87 -2.57
C GLU A 149 -10.34 -14.35 -1.40
N VAL A 150 -9.01 -14.38 -1.59
CA VAL A 150 -8.04 -14.68 -0.51
C VAL A 150 -8.11 -13.64 0.59
N THR A 151 -8.13 -12.36 0.24
CA THR A 151 -8.22 -11.27 1.23
C THR A 151 -9.53 -11.33 2.01
N SER A 152 -10.66 -11.57 1.34
CA SER A 152 -11.99 -11.64 1.96
C SER A 152 -12.13 -12.82 2.94
N ARG A 153 -11.49 -13.96 2.66
CA ARG A 153 -11.47 -15.10 3.60
C ARG A 153 -10.52 -14.92 4.78
N MET A 154 -9.55 -14.01 4.68
CA MET A 154 -8.55 -13.78 5.74
C MET A 154 -8.87 -12.62 6.67
N GLU A 155 -9.78 -11.72 6.30
CA GLU A 155 -10.23 -10.62 7.18
C GLU A 155 -11.54 -10.98 7.91
N PRO A 156 -11.66 -10.72 9.23
CA PRO A 156 -10.67 -10.12 10.11
C PRO A 156 -9.55 -11.11 10.52
N ARG A 157 -8.28 -10.71 10.36
CA ARG A 157 -7.13 -11.57 10.71
C ARG A 157 -7.07 -11.87 12.22
N PRO A 158 -7.17 -13.14 12.63
CA PRO A 158 -6.98 -13.52 14.03
C PRO A 158 -5.58 -13.16 14.53
N LYS A 159 -5.45 -12.65 15.77
CA LYS A 159 -4.18 -12.14 16.35
C LYS A 159 -3.01 -13.15 16.27
N TYR A 160 -3.28 -14.45 16.35
CA TYR A 160 -2.25 -15.50 16.30
C TYR A 160 -1.67 -15.73 14.88
N ILE A 161 -2.41 -15.36 13.82
CA ILE A 161 -1.97 -15.47 12.43
C ILE A 161 -0.99 -14.33 12.05
N LYS A 162 -1.02 -13.21 12.78
CA LYS A 162 -0.10 -12.07 12.57
C LYS A 162 1.39 -12.42 12.75
N PHE A 163 1.72 -13.56 13.38
CA PHE A 163 3.09 -14.03 13.59
C PHE A 163 3.65 -14.88 12.44
N LEU A 164 2.79 -15.56 11.67
CA LEU A 164 3.20 -16.45 10.58
C LEU A 164 3.12 -15.68 9.25
N ARG A 165 4.24 -15.07 8.84
CA ARG A 165 4.30 -14.09 7.73
C ARG A 165 3.82 -14.60 6.35
N ILE A 166 3.94 -15.90 6.05
CA ILE A 166 3.73 -16.42 4.67
C ILE A 166 2.84 -17.68 4.65
N LEU A 167 2.96 -18.57 5.64
CA LEU A 167 2.26 -19.87 5.70
C LEU A 167 0.72 -19.78 5.69
N PRO A 168 0.07 -18.89 6.44
CA PRO A 168 -1.39 -18.75 6.44
C PRO A 168 -1.91 -18.22 5.11
N TYR A 169 -1.16 -17.30 4.48
CA TYR A 169 -1.46 -16.80 3.14
C TYR A 169 -1.37 -17.92 2.10
N ALA A 170 -0.33 -18.75 2.15
CA ALA A 170 -0.19 -19.88 1.22
C ALA A 170 -1.29 -20.93 1.38
N LEU A 171 -1.70 -21.24 2.61
CA LEU A 171 -2.82 -22.15 2.91
C LEU A 171 -4.16 -21.56 2.46
N ALA A 172 -4.40 -20.27 2.72
CA ALA A 172 -5.60 -19.58 2.25
C ALA A 172 -5.67 -19.52 0.72
N VAL A 173 -4.55 -19.24 0.05
CA VAL A 173 -4.47 -19.30 -1.41
C VAL A 173 -4.78 -20.71 -1.91
N ALA A 174 -4.25 -21.75 -1.27
CA ALA A 174 -4.50 -23.14 -1.66
C ALA A 174 -5.98 -23.54 -1.51
N THR A 175 -6.64 -23.15 -0.41
CA THR A 175 -8.07 -23.44 -0.19
C THR A 175 -8.98 -22.59 -1.06
N VAL A 176 -8.62 -21.34 -1.35
CA VAL A 176 -9.39 -20.51 -2.28
C VAL A 176 -9.27 -21.03 -3.71
N ALA A 177 -8.07 -21.46 -4.12
CA ALA A 177 -7.82 -21.92 -5.47
C ALA A 177 -8.67 -23.14 -5.85
N THR A 178 -9.11 -23.98 -4.88
CA THR A 178 -9.99 -25.12 -5.17
C THR A 178 -11.39 -24.70 -5.60
N ASP A 179 -11.88 -23.58 -5.07
CA ASP A 179 -13.23 -23.07 -5.31
C ASP A 179 -13.24 -22.03 -6.45
N PHE A 180 -12.23 -21.16 -6.48
CA PHE A 180 -12.11 -20.08 -7.47
C PHE A 180 -11.31 -20.55 -8.69
N ARG A 181 -12.01 -20.81 -9.80
CA ARG A 181 -11.38 -21.27 -11.05
C ARG A 181 -11.09 -20.14 -12.04
N GLY A 182 -11.26 -18.89 -11.66
CA GLY A 182 -11.24 -17.75 -12.58
C GLY A 182 -12.65 -17.34 -13.01
N VAL A 183 -12.79 -16.10 -13.44
CA VAL A 183 -14.07 -15.44 -13.70
C VAL A 183 -14.11 -14.91 -15.13
N LYS A 184 -15.30 -14.90 -15.75
CA LYS A 184 -15.49 -14.23 -17.04
C LYS A 184 -15.42 -12.73 -16.81
N THR A 185 -14.55 -12.06 -17.55
CA THR A 185 -14.24 -10.65 -17.33
C THR A 185 -14.26 -9.90 -18.65
N ARG A 186 -15.00 -8.80 -18.67
CA ARG A 186 -14.88 -7.75 -19.67
C ARG A 186 -14.01 -6.65 -19.09
N ILE A 187 -12.91 -6.37 -19.76
CA ILE A 187 -11.92 -5.38 -19.33
C ILE A 187 -11.89 -4.29 -20.40
N THR A 188 -12.06 -3.05 -19.98
CA THR A 188 -11.87 -1.87 -20.82
C THR A 188 -10.76 -1.05 -20.22
N VAL A 189 -9.65 -0.91 -20.94
CA VAL A 189 -8.52 -0.06 -20.53
C VAL A 189 -8.42 1.06 -21.55
N GLU A 190 -8.58 2.30 -21.08
CA GLU A 190 -8.71 3.47 -21.95
C GLU A 190 -9.80 3.21 -23.02
N ASN A 191 -9.44 3.14 -24.30
CA ASN A 191 -10.35 2.92 -25.43
C ASN A 191 -10.37 1.49 -25.98
N ARG A 192 -9.80 0.52 -25.27
CA ARG A 192 -9.69 -0.88 -25.74
C ARG A 192 -10.44 -1.82 -24.82
N THR A 193 -11.43 -2.52 -25.38
CA THR A 193 -12.20 -3.54 -24.66
C THR A 193 -11.85 -4.93 -25.16
N PHE A 194 -11.67 -5.86 -24.22
CA PHE A 194 -11.53 -7.28 -24.52
C PHE A 194 -12.25 -8.14 -23.47
N ASN A 195 -12.70 -9.31 -23.91
CA ASN A 195 -13.35 -10.29 -23.05
C ASN A 195 -12.42 -11.49 -22.88
N THR A 196 -12.18 -11.91 -21.65
CA THR A 196 -11.34 -13.07 -21.34
C THR A 196 -11.80 -13.73 -20.05
N ARG A 197 -11.22 -14.88 -19.71
CA ARG A 197 -11.30 -15.43 -18.36
C ARG A 197 -10.05 -15.04 -17.59
N THR A 198 -10.22 -14.48 -16.41
CA THR A 198 -9.12 -14.03 -15.56
C THR A 198 -9.10 -14.79 -14.25
N VAL A 199 -7.91 -15.21 -13.85
CA VAL A 199 -7.62 -15.78 -12.53
C VAL A 199 -7.33 -14.65 -11.54
N LEU A 200 -6.52 -13.69 -11.96
CA LEU A 200 -6.05 -12.61 -11.10
C LEU A 200 -5.90 -11.36 -11.96
N ILE A 201 -6.33 -10.22 -11.43
CA ILE A 201 -5.98 -8.91 -11.96
C ILE A 201 -5.36 -8.12 -10.82
N VAL A 202 -4.18 -7.55 -11.07
CA VAL A 202 -3.51 -6.66 -10.12
C VAL A 202 -3.29 -5.32 -10.80
N VAL A 203 -3.75 -4.24 -10.17
CA VAL A 203 -3.48 -2.87 -10.58
C VAL A 203 -2.54 -2.27 -9.56
N SER A 204 -1.26 -2.14 -9.93
CA SER A 204 -0.18 -1.75 -9.03
C SER A 204 0.21 -0.29 -9.23
N ASN A 205 0.46 0.40 -8.13
CA ASN A 205 1.08 1.73 -8.10
C ASN A 205 2.51 1.66 -7.52
N ILE A 206 2.86 0.55 -6.86
CA ILE A 206 4.20 0.28 -6.34
C ILE A 206 4.82 -0.96 -7.01
N GLN A 207 6.12 -1.16 -6.85
CA GLN A 207 6.82 -2.30 -7.44
C GLN A 207 6.52 -3.64 -6.74
N HIS A 208 6.28 -3.59 -5.42
CA HIS A 208 6.02 -4.78 -4.61
C HIS A 208 4.55 -5.18 -4.58
N TYR A 209 4.30 -6.44 -4.94
CA TYR A 209 3.06 -7.16 -4.64
C TYR A 209 3.33 -8.13 -3.49
N ALA A 210 2.79 -7.83 -2.31
CA ALA A 210 3.12 -8.52 -1.07
C ALA A 210 4.65 -8.62 -0.82
N ALA A 211 5.22 -9.82 -0.90
CA ALA A 211 6.66 -10.04 -0.71
C ALA A 211 7.48 -10.06 -2.01
N PHE A 212 6.84 -9.87 -3.17
CA PHE A 212 7.45 -10.09 -4.49
C PHE A 212 7.60 -8.78 -5.24
N ASN A 213 8.73 -8.58 -5.90
CA ASN A 213 8.91 -7.48 -6.84
C ASN A 213 8.30 -7.85 -8.20
N MET A 214 6.98 -7.65 -8.31
CA MET A 214 6.19 -7.99 -9.49
C MET A 214 6.27 -6.87 -10.53
N ALA A 215 5.96 -5.63 -10.14
CA ALA A 215 5.93 -4.47 -11.02
C ALA A 215 7.29 -3.74 -11.01
N ARG A 216 8.36 -4.43 -11.42
CA ARG A 216 9.76 -3.94 -11.31
C ARG A 216 10.02 -2.58 -11.95
N HIS A 217 9.19 -2.16 -12.89
CA HIS A 217 9.33 -0.91 -13.63
C HIS A 217 8.23 0.09 -13.29
N ALA A 218 7.44 -0.16 -12.24
CA ALA A 218 6.43 0.77 -11.76
C ALA A 218 7.12 1.97 -11.09
N TYR A 219 6.65 3.15 -11.45
CA TYR A 219 6.98 4.41 -10.80
C TYR A 219 5.77 4.89 -10.02
N MET A 220 5.98 5.44 -8.82
CA MET A 220 4.88 5.96 -8.01
C MET A 220 4.42 7.37 -8.45
N ASP A 221 4.99 7.93 -9.51
CA ASP A 221 4.78 9.34 -9.88
C ASP A 221 4.83 9.59 -11.40
N ASP A 222 4.74 8.56 -12.24
CA ASP A 222 4.82 8.70 -13.71
C ASP A 222 3.46 8.99 -14.37
N GLY A 223 2.38 9.03 -13.59
CA GLY A 223 1.03 9.24 -14.07
C GLY A 223 0.41 8.00 -14.73
N MET A 224 0.86 6.79 -14.37
CA MET A 224 0.34 5.51 -14.87
C MET A 224 0.10 4.49 -13.75
N LEU A 225 -0.81 3.55 -13.98
CA LEU A 225 -0.97 2.33 -13.20
C LEU A 225 -0.43 1.13 -13.98
N ASP A 226 0.29 0.24 -13.29
CA ASP A 226 0.75 -1.04 -13.84
C ASP A 226 -0.34 -2.12 -13.68
N ILE A 227 -1.00 -2.46 -14.77
CA ILE A 227 -2.12 -3.41 -14.79
C ILE A 227 -1.63 -4.77 -15.29
N PHE A 228 -1.69 -5.78 -14.42
CA PHE A 228 -1.38 -7.18 -14.74
C PHE A 228 -2.67 -8.00 -14.80
N ILE A 229 -2.89 -8.66 -15.93
CA ILE A 229 -4.07 -9.51 -16.17
C ILE A 229 -3.59 -10.93 -16.41
N PHE A 230 -3.83 -11.79 -15.43
CA PHE A 230 -3.50 -13.22 -15.48
C PHE A 230 -4.71 -13.98 -16.02
N LYS A 231 -4.64 -14.37 -17.29
CA LYS A 231 -5.68 -15.12 -18.00
C LYS A 231 -5.67 -16.58 -17.59
N GLY A 232 -6.82 -17.24 -17.66
CA GLY A 232 -6.89 -18.69 -17.51
C GLY A 232 -8.16 -19.16 -16.82
N LEU A 233 -8.29 -20.48 -16.74
CA LEU A 233 -9.36 -21.14 -16.00
C LEU A 233 -8.80 -22.39 -15.30
N GLY A 234 -9.08 -22.51 -14.00
CA GLY A 234 -8.78 -23.66 -13.18
C GLY A 234 -7.42 -23.64 -12.47
N LEU A 235 -7.23 -24.64 -11.62
CA LEU A 235 -6.07 -24.79 -10.72
C LEU A 235 -4.72 -24.79 -11.45
N GLY A 236 -4.63 -25.43 -12.62
CA GLY A 236 -3.38 -25.48 -13.38
C GLY A 236 -2.86 -24.10 -13.77
N TYR A 237 -3.76 -23.18 -14.16
CA TYR A 237 -3.39 -21.80 -14.44
C TYR A 237 -2.98 -21.05 -13.18
N ILE A 238 -3.67 -21.27 -12.05
CA ILE A 238 -3.31 -20.65 -10.76
C ILE A 238 -1.88 -21.03 -10.36
N PHE A 239 -1.56 -22.33 -10.34
CA PHE A 239 -0.22 -22.79 -9.94
C PHE A 239 0.87 -22.31 -10.91
N ARG A 240 0.59 -22.32 -12.22
CA ARG A 240 1.48 -21.76 -13.22
C ARG A 240 1.75 -20.27 -12.96
N HIS A 241 0.71 -19.46 -12.77
CA HIS A 241 0.84 -18.03 -12.51
C HIS A 241 1.59 -17.74 -11.22
N LEU A 242 1.25 -18.43 -10.13
CA LEU A 242 1.97 -18.32 -8.87
C LEU A 242 3.45 -18.65 -9.08
N PHE A 243 3.79 -19.79 -9.68
CA PHE A 243 5.17 -20.18 -9.96
C PHE A 243 5.93 -19.12 -10.76
N HIS A 244 5.31 -18.54 -11.79
CA HIS A 244 5.92 -17.48 -12.58
C HIS A 244 6.06 -16.16 -11.81
N ILE A 245 5.14 -15.80 -10.92
CA ILE A 245 5.27 -14.64 -10.02
C ILE A 245 6.45 -14.87 -9.05
N PHE A 246 6.48 -16.02 -8.37
CA PHE A 246 7.54 -16.37 -7.41
C PHE A 246 8.94 -16.43 -8.05
N SER A 247 9.03 -16.92 -9.29
CA SER A 247 10.29 -16.97 -10.04
C SER A 247 10.64 -15.65 -10.75
N GLY A 248 9.78 -14.63 -10.70
CA GLY A 248 9.97 -13.36 -11.39
C GLY A 248 9.86 -13.44 -12.93
N ARG A 249 9.22 -14.50 -13.45
CA ARG A 249 9.05 -14.79 -14.88
C ARG A 249 7.62 -14.61 -15.39
N HIS A 250 6.75 -13.95 -14.63
CA HIS A 250 5.33 -13.75 -14.98
C HIS A 250 5.12 -13.03 -16.32
N LEU A 251 6.02 -12.12 -16.71
CA LEU A 251 5.96 -11.46 -18.02
C LEU A 251 6.36 -12.37 -19.20
N GLN A 252 6.96 -13.53 -18.93
CA GLN A 252 7.29 -14.53 -19.97
C GLN A 252 6.09 -15.44 -20.27
N ASP A 253 5.04 -15.39 -19.45
CA ASP A 253 3.85 -16.19 -19.64
C ASP A 253 2.91 -15.51 -20.66
N PRO A 254 2.61 -16.13 -21.82
CA PRO A 254 1.68 -15.56 -22.81
C PRO A 254 0.24 -15.40 -22.28
N ALA A 255 -0.09 -16.06 -21.17
CA ALA A 255 -1.36 -15.88 -20.47
C ALA A 255 -1.36 -14.65 -19.54
N VAL A 256 -0.28 -13.88 -19.46
CA VAL A 256 -0.22 -12.62 -18.71
C VAL A 256 -0.19 -11.45 -19.68
N ILE A 257 -1.00 -10.42 -19.42
CA ILE A 257 -0.89 -9.12 -20.09
C ILE A 257 -0.43 -8.10 -19.05
N GLN A 258 0.56 -7.28 -19.41
CA GLN A 258 0.87 -6.04 -18.70
C GLN A 258 0.40 -4.85 -19.55
N ILE A 259 -0.31 -3.90 -18.95
CA ILE A 259 -0.76 -2.66 -19.59
C ILE A 259 -0.47 -1.50 -18.64
N LEU A 260 0.09 -0.42 -19.16
CA LEU A 260 0.16 0.87 -18.46
C LEU A 260 -1.04 1.71 -18.87
N ALA A 261 -1.80 2.21 -17.90
CA ALA A 261 -2.96 3.04 -18.16
C ALA A 261 -3.33 3.91 -16.96
N ARG A 262 -4.13 4.96 -17.19
CA ARG A 262 -4.67 5.81 -16.13
C ARG A 262 -6.02 5.34 -15.64
N GLN A 263 -6.74 4.61 -16.49
CA GLN A 263 -8.07 4.13 -16.16
C GLN A 263 -8.34 2.73 -16.72
N MET A 264 -8.98 1.91 -15.89
CA MET A 264 -9.53 0.62 -16.28
C MET A 264 -10.95 0.47 -15.73
N HIS A 265 -11.88 0.12 -16.60
CA HIS A 265 -13.22 -0.32 -16.22
C HIS A 265 -13.32 -1.85 -16.34
N ILE A 266 -13.87 -2.48 -15.31
CA ILE A 266 -13.98 -3.93 -15.22
C ILE A 266 -15.40 -4.37 -14.89
N VAL A 267 -15.86 -5.39 -15.60
CA VAL A 267 -17.13 -6.07 -15.36
C VAL A 267 -16.86 -7.57 -15.30
N THR A 268 -17.33 -8.26 -14.27
CA THR A 268 -17.20 -9.71 -14.16
C THR A 268 -18.55 -10.40 -14.14
N THR A 269 -18.57 -11.70 -14.47
CA THR A 269 -19.74 -12.55 -14.31
C THR A 269 -19.33 -13.92 -13.76
N PRO A 270 -19.70 -14.27 -12.51
CA PRO A 270 -20.46 -13.45 -11.56
C PRO A 270 -19.69 -12.20 -11.08
N THR A 271 -20.38 -11.29 -10.38
CA THR A 271 -19.74 -10.21 -9.63
C THR A 271 -18.77 -10.79 -8.61
N VAL A 272 -17.64 -10.11 -8.41
CA VAL A 272 -16.59 -10.50 -7.46
C VAL A 272 -16.20 -9.31 -6.59
N VAL A 273 -15.81 -9.61 -5.35
CA VAL A 273 -15.21 -8.63 -4.45
C VAL A 273 -13.84 -8.21 -4.99
N MET A 274 -13.44 -6.98 -4.68
CA MET A 274 -12.16 -6.36 -4.93
C MET A 274 -11.50 -6.02 -3.59
N GLN A 275 -10.18 -6.05 -3.58
CA GLN A 275 -9.39 -5.56 -2.45
C GLN A 275 -8.59 -4.31 -2.85
N LEU A 276 -8.39 -3.41 -1.89
CA LEU A 276 -7.53 -2.23 -1.99
C LEU A 276 -6.51 -2.30 -0.84
N ASP A 277 -5.20 -2.28 -1.14
CA ASP A 277 -4.11 -2.34 -0.15
C ASP A 277 -4.22 -3.44 0.93
N GLY A 278 -4.86 -4.55 0.59
CA GLY A 278 -5.07 -5.71 1.46
C GLY A 278 -6.38 -5.69 2.25
N GLU A 279 -7.31 -4.78 1.95
CA GLU A 279 -8.64 -4.71 2.56
C GLU A 279 -9.76 -4.99 1.53
N PRO A 280 -10.71 -5.91 1.81
CA PRO A 280 -11.89 -6.08 0.97
C PRO A 280 -12.74 -4.82 0.98
N CYS A 281 -13.25 -4.41 -0.18
CA CYS A 281 -13.81 -3.07 -0.30
C CYS A 281 -15.09 -3.00 -1.15
N LEU A 282 -14.96 -3.27 -2.45
CA LEU A 282 -16.01 -3.03 -3.45
C LEU A 282 -16.24 -4.28 -4.28
N GLU A 283 -17.31 -4.28 -5.06
CA GLU A 283 -17.62 -5.33 -6.00
C GLU A 283 -17.60 -4.82 -7.44
N THR A 284 -17.42 -5.72 -8.40
CA THR A 284 -17.57 -5.41 -9.82
C THR A 284 -19.05 -5.26 -10.22
N PRO A 285 -19.39 -4.36 -11.16
CA PRO A 285 -18.51 -3.57 -12.01
C PRO A 285 -17.86 -2.39 -11.29
N ALA A 286 -16.60 -2.10 -11.64
CA ALA A 286 -15.84 -1.02 -11.02
C ALA A 286 -14.98 -0.28 -12.04
N THR A 287 -14.74 1.00 -11.77
CA THR A 287 -13.76 1.81 -12.51
C THR A 287 -12.61 2.13 -11.57
N ILE A 288 -11.42 1.71 -11.97
CA ILE A 288 -10.16 2.03 -11.30
C ILE A 288 -9.49 3.15 -12.08
N SER A 289 -9.17 4.26 -11.41
CA SER A 289 -8.52 5.42 -12.00
C SER A 289 -7.32 5.87 -11.20
N LEU A 290 -6.43 6.65 -11.82
CA LEU A 290 -5.30 7.28 -11.16
C LEU A 290 -5.63 8.73 -10.77
N ALA A 291 -5.27 9.11 -9.54
CA ALA A 291 -5.19 10.48 -9.07
C ALA A 291 -3.70 10.93 -9.09
N PRO A 292 -3.24 11.64 -10.14
CA PRO A 292 -1.82 11.94 -10.31
C PRO A 292 -1.32 13.00 -9.31
N GLY A 293 -0.16 12.75 -8.69
CA GLY A 293 0.51 13.66 -7.75
C GLY A 293 -0.33 14.03 -6.53
N ALA A 294 -1.34 13.22 -6.20
CA ALA A 294 -2.40 13.56 -5.27
C ALA A 294 -1.99 13.40 -3.79
N LEU A 295 -0.86 12.74 -3.51
CA LEU A 295 -0.33 12.58 -2.15
C LEU A 295 1.11 13.09 -2.08
N ARG A 296 1.42 13.84 -1.02
CA ARG A 296 2.81 14.18 -0.68
C ARG A 296 3.34 13.14 0.31
N LEU A 297 4.40 12.44 -0.08
CA LEU A 297 5.05 11.40 0.71
C LEU A 297 6.41 11.88 1.21
N LEU A 298 6.71 11.59 2.48
CA LEU A 298 8.03 11.77 3.06
C LEU A 298 8.86 10.51 2.77
N VAL A 299 9.91 10.68 1.95
CA VAL A 299 10.70 9.58 1.39
C VAL A 299 12.10 9.57 2.00
N PRO A 300 12.54 8.47 2.64
CA PRO A 300 13.85 8.41 3.27
C PRO A 300 14.98 8.41 2.22
N PRO A 301 16.19 8.85 2.60
CA PRO A 301 17.32 8.93 1.67
C PRO A 301 17.78 7.56 1.17
N GLN A 302 17.50 6.48 1.90
CA GLN A 302 17.83 5.10 1.52
C GLN A 302 16.86 4.52 0.46
N ALA A 303 15.75 5.21 0.17
CA ALA A 303 14.77 4.73 -0.82
C ALA A 303 15.42 4.58 -2.21
N PRO A 304 15.22 3.45 -2.90
CA PRO A 304 15.69 3.27 -4.26
C PRO A 304 15.20 4.40 -5.19
N ARG A 305 16.08 4.87 -6.08
CA ARG A 305 15.75 5.99 -6.97
C ARG A 305 14.78 5.61 -8.08
N ASP A 306 14.78 4.35 -8.48
CA ASP A 306 13.91 3.76 -9.51
C ASP A 306 12.45 3.59 -9.05
N LEU A 307 12.12 3.99 -7.83
CA LEU A 307 10.73 4.13 -7.38
C LEU A 307 10.03 5.37 -7.96
N PHE A 308 10.80 6.34 -8.45
CA PHE A 308 10.32 7.65 -8.89
C PHE A 308 10.92 8.02 -10.24
N SER A 309 10.09 8.59 -11.10
CA SER A 309 10.44 9.11 -12.42
C SER A 309 10.72 10.62 -12.39
N LYS A 310 10.18 11.34 -11.39
CA LYS A 310 10.29 12.79 -11.25
C LYS A 310 11.30 13.18 -10.15
N PRO A 311 11.93 14.36 -10.25
CA PRO A 311 12.75 14.87 -9.16
C PRO A 311 11.91 15.11 -7.89
N PRO A 312 12.55 15.15 -6.71
CA PRO A 312 11.87 15.48 -5.45
C PRO A 312 11.22 16.86 -5.49
N GLU A 313 10.16 17.03 -4.70
CA GLU A 313 9.52 18.33 -4.54
C GLU A 313 10.42 19.26 -3.71
N GLU A 314 10.77 20.41 -4.27
CA GLU A 314 11.55 21.43 -3.58
C GLU A 314 10.65 22.19 -2.60
N LEU A 315 10.59 21.72 -1.37
CA LEU A 315 10.08 22.50 -0.23
C LEU A 315 11.26 23.11 0.53
N PRO A 316 11.05 24.22 1.28
CA PRO A 316 12.04 24.70 2.22
C PRO A 316 12.54 23.53 3.06
N LYS A 317 13.87 23.33 3.12
CA LYS A 317 14.47 22.23 3.89
C LYS A 317 13.99 22.31 5.34
N LEU A 318 13.64 21.13 5.88
CA LEU A 318 13.27 20.90 7.28
C LEU A 318 14.27 21.53 8.25
#